data_AF-A0A7G2SHY0-F1
#
_entry.id   AF-A0A7G2SHY0-F1
#
_cell.length_a   1.000
_cell.length_b   1.000
_cell.length_c   1.000
_cell.angle_alpha   90.00
_cell.angle_beta   90.00
_cell.angle_gamma   90.00
#
_symmetry.space_group_name_H-M   'P 1'
#
loop_
_entity.id
_entity.type
_entity.pdbx_description
1 polymer ?
#
loop_
_entity_poly.entity_id
_entity_poly.type
_entity_poly.pdbx_seq_one_letter_code
_entity_poly.pdbx_strand_id
1 'polypeptide(L)' 'ISIEDVTENALANQSIKHFVNPKHIADLCIFLASDSGRSISGQILPIDGDKQRLT' A
#
# COMPACT_ATOMS: atom_id res chain seq x y z
N ILE A 1 4.37 13.66 21.97
CA ILE A 1 4.40 12.53 21.01
C ILE A 1 5.55 12.82 20.07
N SER A 2 6.56 11.95 20.05
CA SER A 2 7.73 12.07 19.17
C SER A 2 7.37 11.65 17.74
N ILE A 3 8.26 11.91 16.76
CA ILE A 3 8.03 11.44 15.38
C ILE A 3 8.15 9.91 15.32
N GLU A 4 9.00 9.34 16.16
CA GLU A 4 9.18 7.92 16.36
C GLU A 4 7.88 7.29 16.89
N ASP A 5 7.29 7.86 17.95
CA ASP A 5 6.02 7.37 18.52
C ASP A 5 4.90 7.37 17.46
N VAL A 6 4.78 8.43 16.66
CA VAL A 6 3.76 8.51 15.59
C VAL A 6 4.03 7.45 14.52
N THR A 7 5.29 7.25 14.15
CA THR A 7 5.69 6.28 13.14
C THR A 7 5.40 4.85 13.60
N GLU A 8 5.76 4.51 14.82
CA GLU A 8 5.47 3.20 15.41
C GLU A 8 3.97 2.94 15.48
N ASN A 9 3.18 3.92 15.97
CA ASN A 9 1.73 3.80 16.01
C ASN A 9 1.11 3.64 14.62
N ALA A 10 1.63 4.35 13.61
CA ALA A 10 1.15 4.23 12.23
C ALA A 10 1.48 2.87 11.61
N LEU A 11 2.60 2.26 11.97
CA LEU A 11 3.02 0.95 11.47
C LEU A 11 2.47 -0.22 12.30
N ALA A 12 1.95 0.04 13.51
CA ALA A 12 1.42 -1.00 14.40
C ALA A 12 0.31 -1.83 13.73
N ASN A 13 -0.54 -1.18 12.92
CA ASN A 13 -1.67 -1.82 12.25
C ASN A 13 -1.43 -2.23 10.79
N GLN A 14 -0.18 -2.22 10.31
CA GLN A 14 0.19 -2.68 8.98
C GLN A 14 0.93 -4.02 9.10
N SER A 15 0.65 -5.01 8.24
CA SER A 15 1.42 -6.27 8.24
C SER A 15 2.86 -6.04 7.81
N ILE A 16 3.08 -5.13 6.86
CA ILE A 16 4.41 -4.73 6.39
C ILE A 16 4.88 -3.50 7.18
N LYS A 17 6.00 -3.63 7.90
CA LYS A 17 6.49 -2.61 8.86
C LYS A 17 7.36 -1.53 8.20
N HIS A 18 6.92 -1.01 7.07
CA HIS A 18 7.52 0.17 6.46
C HIS A 18 6.46 0.94 5.67
N PHE A 19 6.65 2.25 5.53
CA PHE A 19 5.80 3.05 4.65
C PHE A 19 5.99 2.67 3.19
N VAL A 20 4.90 2.67 2.44
CA VAL A 20 4.91 2.35 1.01
C VAL A 20 5.72 3.41 0.26
N ASN A 21 6.70 2.95 -0.52
CA ASN A 21 7.40 3.80 -1.45
C ASN A 21 6.42 4.19 -2.59
N PRO A 22 6.25 5.49 -2.92
CA PRO A 22 5.38 5.92 -4.01
C PRO A 22 5.67 5.24 -5.36
N LYS A 23 6.92 4.82 -5.59
CA LYS A 23 7.31 4.08 -6.79
C LYS A 23 6.54 2.76 -6.93
N HIS A 24 6.19 2.08 -5.84
CA HIS A 24 5.42 0.83 -5.91
C HIS A 24 4.01 1.06 -6.47
N ILE A 25 3.41 2.23 -6.22
CA ILE A 25 2.12 2.63 -6.81
C ILE A 25 2.28 2.83 -8.31
N ALA A 26 3.31 3.56 -8.73
CA ALA A 26 3.61 3.78 -10.14
C ALA A 26 3.89 2.47 -10.89
N ASP A 27 4.62 1.55 -10.27
CA ASP A 27 4.93 0.24 -10.85
C ASP A 27 3.65 -0.60 -11.05
N LEU A 28 2.69 -0.58 -10.12
CA LEU A 28 1.37 -1.21 -10.33
C LEU A 28 0.61 -0.55 -11.49
N CYS A 29 0.61 0.78 -11.58
CA CYS A 29 -0.05 1.49 -12.68
C CYS A 29 0.52 1.07 -14.05
N ILE A 30 1.86 0.95 -14.16
CA ILE A 30 2.51 0.47 -15.38
C ILE A 30 2.08 -0.95 -15.72
N PHE A 31 2.02 -1.84 -14.72
CA PHE A 31 1.55 -3.22 -14.93
C PHE A 31 0.10 -3.24 -15.42
N LEU A 32 -0.80 -2.49 -14.77
CA LEU A 32 -2.22 -2.45 -15.15
C LEU A 32 -2.43 -1.87 -16.56
N ALA A 33 -1.59 -0.93 -16.98
CA ALA A 33 -1.64 -0.35 -18.32
C ALA A 33 -1.03 -1.23 -19.42
N SER A 34 -0.33 -2.32 -19.05
CA SER A 34 0.27 -3.26 -20.00
C SER A 34 -0.73 -4.29 -20.52
N ASP A 35 -0.33 -5.07 -21.54
CA ASP A 35 -1.12 -6.20 -22.06
C ASP A 35 -1.46 -7.26 -21.00
N SER A 36 -0.64 -7.37 -19.95
CA SER A 36 -0.90 -8.27 -18.82
C SER A 36 -2.10 -7.82 -17.98
N GLY A 37 -2.40 -6.51 -17.96
CA GLY A 37 -3.52 -5.94 -17.23
C GLY A 37 -4.85 -5.92 -17.98
N ARG A 38 -4.89 -6.31 -19.27
CA ARG A 38 -6.02 -6.04 -20.20
C ARG A 38 -7.42 -6.52 -19.77
N SER A 39 -7.52 -7.44 -18.82
CA SER A 39 -8.79 -7.98 -18.32
C SER A 39 -9.06 -7.63 -16.85
N ILE A 40 -8.20 -6.83 -16.22
CA ILE A 40 -8.39 -6.35 -14.85
C ILE A 40 -9.15 -5.02 -14.92
N SER A 41 -10.43 -5.05 -14.55
CA SER A 41 -11.29 -3.86 -14.57
C SER A 41 -12.27 -3.85 -13.40
N GLY A 42 -12.67 -2.66 -12.96
CA GLY A 42 -13.61 -2.45 -11.85
C GLY A 42 -13.08 -2.82 -10.46
N GLN A 43 -11.76 -3.07 -10.34
CA GLN A 43 -11.16 -3.49 -9.08
C GLN A 43 -10.58 -2.31 -8.30
N ILE A 44 -10.62 -2.41 -6.98
CA ILE A 44 -9.84 -1.57 -6.06
C ILE A 44 -8.68 -2.44 -5.56
N LEU A 45 -7.45 -2.02 -5.83
CA LEU A 45 -6.23 -2.72 -5.43
C LEU A 45 -5.48 -1.88 -4.38
N PRO A 46 -5.57 -2.21 -3.08
CA PRO A 46 -4.85 -1.49 -2.04
C PRO A 46 -3.34 -1.69 -2.16
N ILE A 47 -2.57 -0.62 -1.91
CA ILE A 47 -1.10 -0.66 -1.80
C ILE A 47 -0.71 0.08 -0.51
N ASP A 48 -1.02 -0.53 0.63
CA ASP A 48 -0.96 0.13 1.94
C ASP A 48 -0.28 -0.73 3.02
N GLY A 49 0.42 -1.79 2.63
CA GLY A 49 1.10 -2.68 3.57
C GLY A 49 0.13 -3.57 4.36
N ASP A 50 -1.08 -3.78 3.85
CA ASP A 50 -2.17 -4.50 4.53
C ASP A 50 -2.55 -3.78 5.82
N LYS A 51 -2.99 -2.52 5.67
CA LYS A 51 -3.42 -1.69 6.80
C LYS A 51 -4.76 -2.21 7.32
N GLN A 52 -4.74 -2.73 8.54
CA GLN A 52 -5.90 -3.29 9.20
C GLN A 52 -6.51 -2.33 10.22
N ARG A 53 -7.80 -2.49 10.47
CA ARG A 53 -8.44 -1.88 11.63
C ARG A 53 -8.16 -2.78 12.84
N LEU A 54 -7.44 -2.25 13.82
CA LEU A 54 -7.33 -2.90 15.13
C LEU A 54 -8.66 -2.66 15.85
N THR A 55 -9.47 -3.71 15.97
CA THR A 55 -10.72 -3.73 16.74
C THR A 55 -10.45 -3.93 18.21
#